data_AF-A0A5B7BE58-F1
#
_entry.id   AF-A0A5B7BE58-F1
#
_cell.length_a   1.000
_cell.length_b   1.000
_cell.length_c   1.000
_cell.angle_alpha   90.00
_cell.angle_beta   90.00
_cell.angle_gamma   90.00
#
_symmetry.space_group_name_H-M   'P 1'
#
loop_
_entity.id
_entity.type
_entity.pdbx_description
1 polymer ?
#
loop_
_entity_poly.entity_id
_entity_poly.type
_entity_poly.pdbx_seq_one_letter_code
_entity_poly.pdbx_strand_id
1 'polypeptide(L)'
;MGNSWREIDVLVPALMGLILGSNTFINGVCNWFSFDDEGNLILSFDLGDEVFRTTRLPDRYREKHNVKLAVLNGSLALILFPLEGTKDWLHVWVMDHRSWKKEGV
;
A
#
# COMPACT_ATOMS: atom_id res chain seq x y z
N MET A 1 29.02 12.78 11.47
CA MET A 1 27.80 13.41 10.93
C MET A 1 26.82 12.30 10.63
N GLY A 2 25.58 12.19 11.10
CA GLY A 2 24.81 12.94 12.09
C GLY A 2 23.63 12.01 12.44
N ASN A 3 23.54 11.57 13.69
CA ASN A 3 22.51 10.63 14.16
C ASN A 3 21.47 11.41 14.97
N SER A 4 20.78 12.34 14.33
CA SER A 4 19.73 13.15 14.95
C SER A 4 18.43 12.96 14.18
N TRP A 5 17.35 12.75 14.91
CA TRP A 5 16.01 12.78 14.36
C TRP A 5 15.66 14.22 13.96
N ARG A 6 14.98 14.39 12.82
CA ARG A 6 14.27 15.63 12.48
C ARG A 6 12.78 15.31 12.32
N GLU A 7 11.96 16.28 12.64
CA GLU A 7 10.51 16.22 12.40
C GLU A 7 10.20 16.61 10.94
N ILE A 8 9.17 15.99 10.38
CA ILE A 8 8.58 16.38 9.09
C ILE A 8 7.14 16.79 9.38
N ASP A 9 6.86 18.08 9.26
CA ASP A 9 5.55 18.66 9.56
C ASP A 9 4.65 18.59 8.32
N VAL A 10 3.94 17.47 8.18
CA VAL A 10 3.08 17.16 7.04
C VAL A 10 1.75 16.58 7.51
N LEU A 11 0.66 17.07 6.93
CA LEU A 11 -0.67 16.55 7.19
C LEU A 11 -0.84 15.20 6.51
N VAL A 12 -1.25 14.20 7.29
CA VAL A 12 -1.53 12.85 6.77
C VAL A 12 -2.97 12.82 6.25
N PRO A 13 -3.20 12.52 4.96
CA PRO A 13 -4.54 12.58 4.36
C PRO A 13 -5.43 11.37 4.68
N ALA A 14 -4.87 10.31 5.29
CA ALA A 14 -5.57 9.06 5.56
C ALA A 14 -5.14 8.46 6.90
N LEU A 15 -6.02 7.69 7.53
CA LEU A 15 -5.70 7.02 8.79
C LEU A 15 -4.82 5.80 8.50
N MET A 16 -3.64 5.76 9.11
CA MET A 16 -2.82 4.57 9.08
C MET A 16 -3.46 3.53 9.99
N GLY A 17 -3.83 2.37 9.45
CA GLY A 17 -4.47 1.31 10.22
C GLY A 17 -3.63 0.99 11.45
N LEU A 18 -4.21 1.24 12.63
CA LEU A 18 -3.48 1.38 13.90
C LEU A 18 -2.70 0.14 14.34
N ILE A 19 -2.84 -1.00 13.68
CA ILE A 19 -2.21 -2.24 14.08
C ILE A 19 -1.86 -3.06 12.82
N LEU A 20 -0.57 -3.18 12.51
CA LEU A 20 -0.02 -4.14 11.53
C LEU A 20 -0.41 -3.92 10.05
N GLY A 21 -0.55 -2.67 9.61
CA GLY A 21 -0.71 -2.36 8.19
C GLY A 21 0.49 -2.85 7.37
N SER A 22 0.25 -3.58 6.29
CA SER A 22 1.32 -3.99 5.38
C SER A 22 1.99 -2.76 4.76
N ASN A 23 3.32 -2.78 4.67
CA ASN A 23 4.09 -1.68 4.13
C ASN A 23 5.22 -2.18 3.23
N THR A 24 5.71 -1.29 2.38
CA THR A 24 6.90 -1.54 1.58
C THR A 24 7.58 -0.24 1.17
N PHE A 25 8.84 -0.33 0.77
CA PHE A 25 9.63 0.80 0.30
C PHE A 25 10.14 0.53 -1.11
N ILE A 26 9.86 1.45 -2.03
CA ILE A 26 10.29 1.34 -3.42
C ILE A 26 10.57 2.73 -4.00
N ASN A 27 11.71 2.88 -4.67
CA ASN A 27 12.09 4.10 -5.41
C ASN A 27 11.97 5.40 -4.58
N GLY A 28 12.40 5.40 -3.32
CA GLY A 28 12.31 6.59 -2.46
C GLY A 28 10.94 6.82 -1.83
N VAL A 29 9.97 5.93 -2.06
CA VAL A 29 8.60 6.07 -1.57
C VAL A 29 8.29 4.98 -0.54
N CYS A 30 7.88 5.40 0.65
CA CYS A 30 7.30 4.52 1.67
C CYS A 30 5.81 4.34 1.37
N ASN A 31 5.31 3.10 1.38
CA ASN A 31 3.92 2.78 1.07
C ASN A 31 3.30 1.98 2.20
N TRP A 32 2.08 2.33 2.59
CA TRP A 32 1.31 1.67 3.64
C TRP A 32 -0.11 1.38 3.16
N PHE A 33 -0.62 0.22 3.55
CA PHE A 33 -2.05 -0.04 3.50
C PHE A 33 -2.77 0.83 4.54
N SER A 34 -3.81 1.55 4.13
CA SER A 34 -4.48 2.60 4.91
C SER A 34 -5.95 2.71 4.48
N PHE A 35 -6.71 3.59 5.13
CA PHE A 35 -8.10 3.88 4.79
C PHE A 35 -8.47 5.33 5.09
N ASP A 36 -9.47 5.82 4.37
CA ASP A 36 -10.17 7.09 4.62
C ASP A 36 -11.69 6.86 4.62
N ASP A 37 -12.47 7.94 4.58
CA ASP A 37 -13.94 7.89 4.58
C ASP A 37 -14.53 7.21 3.32
N GLU A 38 -13.75 7.11 2.23
CA GLU A 38 -14.15 6.43 0.99
C GLU A 38 -13.69 4.95 0.97
N GLY A 39 -12.94 4.51 1.98
CA GLY A 39 -12.53 3.12 2.17
C GLY A 39 -11.03 2.89 2.07
N ASN A 40 -10.64 1.66 1.74
CA ASN A 40 -9.24 1.25 1.76
C ASN A 40 -8.43 1.84 0.59
N LEU A 41 -7.20 2.21 0.87
CA LEU A 41 -6.26 2.83 -0.08
C LEU A 41 -4.82 2.47 0.26
N ILE A 42 -3.90 2.86 -0.62
CA ILE A 42 -2.47 2.90 -0.32
C ILE A 42 -2.09 4.34 -0.06
N LEU A 43 -1.53 4.58 1.13
CA LEU A 43 -0.90 5.84 1.49
C LEU A 43 0.58 5.74 1.13
N SER A 44 1.08 6.70 0.38
CA SER A 44 2.46 6.78 -0.08
C SER A 44 3.10 8.05 0.43
N PHE A 45 4.32 7.98 0.96
CA PHE A 45 5.12 9.13 1.34
C PHE A 45 6.41 9.15 0.53
N ASP A 46 6.59 10.21 -0.25
CA ASP A 46 7.76 10.44 -1.07
C ASP A 46 8.85 11.11 -0.24
N LEU A 47 10.00 10.46 -0.06
CA LEU A 47 11.10 11.02 0.74
C LEU A 47 11.86 12.14 0.02
N GLY A 48 11.76 12.25 -1.30
CA GLY A 48 12.42 13.30 -2.07
C GLY A 48 11.67 14.62 -1.97
N ASP A 49 10.36 14.56 -2.18
CA ASP A 49 9.48 15.74 -2.13
C ASP A 49 8.87 15.98 -0.73
N GLU A 50 8.98 15.01 0.18
CA GLU A 50 8.35 15.01 1.52
C GLU A 50 6.82 15.20 1.46
N VAL A 51 6.15 14.56 0.50
CA VAL A 51 4.69 14.67 0.31
C VAL A 51 3.99 13.33 0.40
N PHE A 52 2.78 13.37 0.97
CA PHE A 52 1.86 12.23 0.93
C PHE A 52 1.06 12.19 -0.36
N ARG A 53 0.80 10.98 -0.86
CA ARG A 53 -0.08 10.68 -1.98
C ARG A 53 -0.96 9.50 -1.59
N THR A 54 -2.18 9.45 -2.13
CA THR A 54 -3.09 8.32 -1.93
C THR A 54 -3.40 7.65 -3.26
N THR A 55 -3.50 6.33 -3.25
CA THR A 55 -3.89 5.54 -4.43
C THR A 55 -5.00 4.58 -4.04
N ARG A 56 -6.14 4.64 -4.75
CA ARG A 56 -7.26 3.72 -4.55
C ARG A 56 -6.87 2.29 -4.94
N LEU A 57 -7.38 1.32 -4.18
CA LEU A 57 -7.19 -0.09 -4.50
C LEU A 57 -7.96 -0.47 -5.77
N PRO A 58 -7.60 -1.57 -6.44
CA PRO A 58 -8.40 -2.12 -7.52
C PRO A 58 -9.82 -2.47 -7.05
N ASP A 59 -10.84 -2.21 -7.87
CA ASP A 59 -12.29 -2.38 -7.57
C ASP A 59 -12.70 -3.77 -7.04
N ARG A 60 -11.86 -4.79 -7.27
CA ARG A 60 -12.11 -6.17 -6.80
C ARG A 60 -11.60 -6.43 -5.38
N TYR A 61 -11.07 -5.44 -4.69
CA TYR A 61 -10.79 -5.59 -3.27
C TYR A 61 -12.07 -5.94 -2.52
N ARG A 62 -12.08 -7.08 -1.83
CA ARG A 62 -13.15 -7.48 -0.93
C ARG A 62 -12.58 -7.46 0.49
N GLU A 63 -13.31 -6.86 1.42
CA GLU A 63 -12.95 -6.71 2.84
C GLU A 63 -12.58 -8.02 3.56
N LYS A 64 -12.89 -9.18 2.96
CA LYS A 64 -12.60 -10.51 3.51
C LYS A 64 -11.22 -11.08 3.13
N HIS A 65 -10.28 -10.25 2.69
CA HIS A 65 -8.91 -10.68 2.38
C HIS A 65 -7.90 -10.05 3.32
N ASN A 66 -6.89 -10.83 3.69
CA ASN A 66 -5.66 -10.28 4.22
C ASN A 66 -4.90 -9.56 3.10
N VAL A 67 -4.16 -8.52 3.48
CA VAL A 67 -3.43 -7.68 2.53
C VAL A 67 -1.95 -7.69 2.80
N LYS A 68 -1.15 -7.83 1.73
CA LYS A 68 0.28 -7.61 1.76
C LYS A 68 0.72 -6.70 0.62
N LEU A 69 1.44 -5.63 0.95
CA LEU A 69 2.23 -4.84 0.01
C LEU A 69 3.61 -5.50 -0.17
N ALA A 70 4.08 -5.52 -1.40
CA ALA A 70 5.38 -6.07 -1.77
C ALA A 70 5.97 -5.33 -2.96
N VAL A 71 7.25 -5.58 -3.25
CA VAL A 71 7.88 -5.18 -4.51
C VAL A 71 8.01 -6.42 -5.39
N LEU A 72 7.42 -6.37 -6.58
CA LEU A 72 7.51 -7.44 -7.58
C LEU A 72 8.08 -6.86 -8.88
N ASN A 73 9.22 -7.39 -9.33
CA ASN A 73 9.91 -6.95 -10.56
C ASN A 73 10.09 -5.42 -10.65
N GLY A 74 10.46 -4.79 -9.52
CA GLY A 74 10.67 -3.34 -9.47
C GLY A 74 9.38 -2.50 -9.47
N SER A 75 8.21 -3.12 -9.30
CA SER A 75 6.91 -2.45 -9.21
C SER A 75 6.25 -2.69 -7.85
N LEU A 76 5.43 -1.75 -7.40
CA LEU A 76 4.61 -1.92 -6.20
C LEU A 76 3.52 -2.96 -6.47
N ALA A 77 3.38 -3.94 -5.58
CA ALA A 77 2.39 -5.01 -5.70
C ALA A 77 1.49 -5.07 -4.47
N LEU A 78 0.20 -5.33 -4.71
CA LEU A 78 -0.83 -5.62 -3.73
C LEU A 78 -1.21 -7.10 -3.84
N ILE A 79 -0.97 -7.85 -2.77
CA ILE A 79 -1.27 -9.28 -2.67
C ILE A 79 -2.45 -9.43 -1.71
N LEU A 80 -3.56 -9.93 -2.22
CA LEU A 80 -4.75 -10.26 -1.44
C LEU A 80 -4.83 -11.78 -1.30
N PHE A 81 -4.87 -12.27 -0.07
CA PHE A 81 -4.95 -13.69 0.21
C PHE A 81 -6.13 -14.00 1.15
N PRO A 82 -6.75 -15.18 0.99
CA PRO A 82 -7.89 -15.58 1.79
C PRO A 82 -7.58 -15.55 3.29
N LEU A 83 -8.59 -15.20 4.08
CA LEU A 83 -8.55 -15.41 5.53
C LEU A 83 -8.47 -16.91 5.83
N GLU A 84 -7.88 -17.26 6.97
CA GLU A 84 -7.80 -18.65 7.42
C GLU A 84 -9.21 -19.29 7.45
N GLY A 85 -9.34 -20.49 6.90
CA GLY A 85 -10.62 -21.19 6.79
C GLY A 85 -11.52 -20.77 5.62
N THR A 86 -11.10 -19.79 4.79
CA THR A 86 -11.81 -19.43 3.55
C THR A 86 -11.16 -20.05 2.31
N LYS A 87 -11.97 -20.49 1.35
CA LYS A 87 -11.50 -20.99 0.06
C LYS A 87 -11.73 -19.91 -1.00
N ASP A 88 -10.70 -19.10 -1.24
CA ASP A 88 -10.66 -18.11 -2.32
C ASP A 88 -9.28 -18.14 -3.00
N TRP A 89 -9.16 -17.46 -4.14
CA TRP A 89 -7.92 -17.37 -4.88
C TRP A 89 -6.97 -16.33 -4.26
N LEU A 90 -5.67 -16.56 -4.42
CA LEU A 90 -4.68 -15.50 -4.28
C LEU A 90 -4.88 -14.49 -5.42
N HIS A 91 -4.93 -13.20 -5.10
CA HIS A 91 -4.97 -12.15 -6.10
C HIS A 91 -3.73 -11.27 -5.98
N VAL A 92 -3.01 -11.11 -7.09
CA VAL A 92 -1.83 -10.24 -7.17
C VAL A 92 -2.13 -9.12 -8.16
N TRP A 93 -1.97 -7.89 -7.70
CA TRP A 93 -2.09 -6.68 -8.50
C TRP A 93 -0.75 -5.97 -8.52
N VAL A 94 -0.27 -5.63 -9.70
CA VAL A 94 0.97 -4.88 -9.87
C VAL A 94 0.61 -3.49 -10.36
N MET A 95 1.18 -2.48 -9.71
CA MET A 95 1.03 -1.10 -10.13
C MET A 95 1.90 -0.86 -11.36
N ASP A 96 1.27 -0.69 -12.52
CA ASP A 96 1.92 -0.10 -13.69
C ASP A 96 1.90 1.42 -13.52
N HIS A 97 2.80 2.12 -14.18
CA HIS A 97 3.07 3.55 -14.08
C HIS A 97 1.84 4.46 -14.27
N ARG A 98 0.67 3.93 -14.67
CA ARG A 98 -0.61 4.65 -14.77
C ARG A 98 -1.89 3.88 -14.35
N SER A 99 -1.84 2.60 -13.97
CA SER A 99 -3.02 1.85 -13.50
C SER A 99 -2.69 0.39 -13.14
N TRP A 100 -3.46 -0.21 -12.23
CA TRP A 100 -3.32 -1.59 -11.77
C TRP A 100 -3.46 -2.64 -12.89
N LYS A 101 -2.51 -3.57 -12.99
CA LYS A 101 -2.61 -4.79 -13.83
C LYS A 101 -2.78 -6.01 -12.94
N LYS A 102 -3.70 -6.91 -13.32
CA LYS A 102 -3.89 -8.21 -12.67
C LYS A 102 -3.00 -9.24 -13.37
N GLU A 103 -2.11 -9.87 -12.62
CA GLU A 103 -1.35 -11.02 -13.10
C GLU A 103 -2.09 -12.31 -12.68
N GLY A 104 -2.22 -13.26 -13.61
CA GLY A 104 -2.77 -14.59 -13.34
C GLY A 104 -1.66 -15.60 -13.09
N VAL A 105 -1.80 -16.41 -12.04
CA VAL A 105 -1.05 -17.67 -11.87
C VAL A 105 -2.04 -18.81 -11.99
#